data_AF-A0A926DYM6-F1
#
_entry.id   AF-A0A926DYM6-F1
#
_cell.length_a   1.000
_cell.length_b   1.000
_cell.length_c   1.000
_cell.angle_alpha   90.00
_cell.angle_beta   90.00
_cell.angle_gamma   90.00
#
_symmetry.space_group_name_H-M   'P 1'
#
loop_
_entity.id
_entity.type
_entity.pdbx_description
1 polymer ?
#
loop_
_entity_poly.entity_id
_entity_poly.type
_entity_poly.pdbx_seq_one_letter_code
_entity_poly.pdbx_strand_id
1 'polypeptide(L)'
;MENAISIGGQISFWVVFLEGLVSFFSPCVLPLIPIYVSYLAGNAKRTEPDGTISYERKKVFFHTVFFVLGISFAFFVLGLSFSALGSFFNQYKNVFSRVGGIIILLLGLYQVGFLKLKSLDQEHRLPFRLKLQNMNPLVAFVMGFTFSFAWTPCVGPALSSVLVLASTAKNALTGNMLVLIYTIGFVLPFLALGLFTTQVLNFIKRKQKILQYAIKVGGILLILVGIMTFTGWMNGITGYLNSFSGEATASSSISEGDGSSSEGLSSTSSQPESSSQVESSSQQERMAAFDFTLTDQNGDTHTLSDYKGKVVFLNFWATWCPPCLQEMPHIQELYEEYDENTGDVIFLGVSSPKSDKNPYVQEKTSDEVKTFLAEHEYTFPVVFDIDGAVFEDYLIRSLPTTFMIDTDGNIYGYVPGGLTKEMMVNIINQTQEDSQ
;
A
#
# COMPACT_ATOMS: atom_id res chain seq x y z
N MET A 1 -20.65 12.60 10.88
CA MET A 1 -20.08 13.86 10.34
C MET A 1 -19.46 13.53 8.99
N GLU A 2 -20.33 13.22 8.04
CA GLU A 2 -19.99 13.06 6.63
C GLU A 2 -20.02 14.44 5.98
N ASN A 3 -18.91 14.79 5.33
CA ASN A 3 -18.71 15.80 4.28
C ASN A 3 -17.28 16.37 4.38
N ALA A 4 -16.28 15.61 3.94
CA ALA A 4 -14.95 16.17 3.65
C ALA A 4 -14.04 15.24 2.83
N ILE A 5 -14.51 14.63 1.72
CA ILE A 5 -13.59 14.08 0.69
C ILE A 5 -14.01 14.53 -0.71
N SER A 6 -14.48 15.77 -0.80
CA SER A 6 -14.49 16.53 -2.05
C SER A 6 -14.09 17.96 -1.75
N ILE A 7 -12.79 18.17 -1.54
CA ILE A 7 -12.16 19.49 -1.66
C ILE A 7 -10.80 19.23 -2.30
N GLY A 8 -10.55 19.90 -3.44
CA GLY A 8 -9.51 19.58 -4.42
C GLY A 8 -8.08 19.46 -3.90
N GLY A 9 -7.15 19.14 -4.81
CA GLY A 9 -5.77 18.66 -4.57
C GLY A 9 -4.90 19.29 -3.46
N GLN A 10 -5.33 20.39 -2.82
CA GLN A 10 -4.82 20.93 -1.56
C GLN A 10 -4.84 19.92 -0.40
N ILE A 11 -5.87 19.07 -0.25
CA ILE A 11 -5.94 18.12 0.89
C ILE A 11 -4.88 17.02 0.77
N SER A 12 -4.66 16.49 -0.44
CA SER A 12 -3.64 15.47 -0.67
C SER A 12 -2.23 15.97 -0.30
N PHE A 13 -1.90 17.23 -0.62
CA PHE A 13 -0.58 17.79 -0.27
C PHE A 13 -0.39 17.93 1.25
N TRP A 14 -1.42 18.37 1.98
CA TRP A 14 -1.35 18.51 3.43
C TRP A 14 -1.21 17.16 4.13
N VAL A 15 -1.93 16.14 3.68
CA VAL A 15 -1.84 14.78 4.24
C VAL A 15 -0.45 14.20 4.02
N VAL A 16 0.09 14.29 2.79
CA VAL A 16 1.43 13.77 2.47
C VAL A 16 2.53 14.53 3.23
N PHE A 17 2.37 15.84 3.43
CA PHE A 17 3.27 16.62 4.28
C PHE A 17 3.25 16.17 5.73
N LEU A 18 2.05 15.95 6.29
CA LEU A 18 1.87 15.52 7.67
C LEU A 18 2.38 14.09 7.88
N GLU A 19 2.19 13.20 6.90
CA GLU A 19 2.74 11.86 6.89
C GLU A 19 4.27 11.86 6.94
N GLY A 20 4.93 12.73 6.16
CA GLY A 20 6.38 12.93 6.24
C GLY A 20 6.85 13.40 7.62
N LEU A 21 6.07 14.27 8.27
CA LEU A 21 6.34 14.73 9.63
C LEU A 21 6.16 13.61 10.66
N VAL A 22 5.11 12.81 10.57
CA VAL A 22 4.84 11.67 11.46
C VAL A 22 5.90 10.58 11.29
N SER A 23 6.37 10.35 10.06
CA SER A 23 7.43 9.39 9.76
C SER A 23 8.75 9.71 10.50
N PHE A 24 9.04 11.00 10.73
CA PHE A 24 10.19 11.42 11.54
C PHE A 24 10.09 10.93 13.01
N PHE A 25 8.87 10.87 13.56
CA PHE A 25 8.62 10.37 14.91
C PHE A 25 8.50 8.84 14.99
N SER A 26 8.65 8.15 13.86
CA SER A 26 8.56 6.69 13.80
C SER A 26 9.65 6.04 14.67
N PRO A 27 9.32 4.95 15.39
CA PRO A 27 10.24 4.22 16.27
C PRO A 27 11.55 3.79 15.60
N CYS A 28 11.62 3.70 14.28
CA CYS A 28 12.83 3.35 13.54
C CYS A 28 13.86 4.49 13.45
N VAL A 29 13.43 5.75 13.53
CA VAL A 29 14.31 6.94 13.38
C VAL A 29 14.90 7.35 14.73
N LEU A 30 14.14 7.16 15.81
CA LEU A 30 14.49 7.61 17.16
C LEU A 30 15.84 7.07 17.70
N PRO A 31 16.23 5.81 17.45
CA PRO A 31 17.53 5.26 17.88
C PRO A 31 18.74 5.89 17.18
N LEU A 32 18.53 6.51 16.03
CA LEU A 32 19.59 7.04 15.18
C LEU A 32 19.88 8.53 15.44
N ILE A 33 18.93 9.26 16.02
CA ILE A 33 19.09 10.67 16.42
C ILE A 33 20.38 10.90 17.25
N PRO A 34 20.73 10.07 18.24
CA PRO A 34 21.94 10.28 19.04
C PRO A 34 23.23 10.18 18.22
N ILE A 35 23.28 9.25 17.25
CA ILE A 35 24.43 9.08 16.36
C ILE A 35 24.54 10.31 15.46
N TYR A 36 23.44 10.73 14.84
CA TYR A 36 23.37 11.92 13.99
C TYR A 36 23.81 13.18 14.73
N VAL A 37 23.25 13.42 15.91
CA VAL A 37 23.57 14.56 16.75
C VAL A 37 25.03 14.50 17.22
N SER A 38 25.56 13.33 17.59
CA SER A 38 26.98 13.18 17.96
C SER A 38 27.93 13.48 16.79
N TYR A 39 27.56 13.11 15.57
CA TYR A 39 28.33 13.35 14.36
C TYR A 39 28.33 14.83 13.97
N LEU A 40 27.17 15.49 13.99
CA LEU A 40 27.05 16.94 13.73
C LEU A 40 27.70 17.78 14.84
N ALA A 41 27.52 17.38 16.11
CA ALA A 41 28.12 18.06 17.26
C ALA A 41 29.64 17.90 17.32
N GLY A 42 30.16 16.74 16.90
CA GLY A 42 31.58 16.42 16.90
C GLY A 42 32.42 17.37 16.04
N ASN A 43 31.81 17.98 15.02
CA ASN A 43 32.49 18.84 14.05
C ASN A 43 32.36 20.34 14.33
N ALA A 44 31.34 20.74 15.09
CA ALA A 44 31.08 22.13 15.45
C ALA A 44 31.66 22.53 16.80
N LYS A 45 32.36 21.60 17.47
CA LYS A 45 32.99 21.85 18.76
C LYS A 45 34.30 22.63 18.55
N ARG A 46 34.25 23.96 18.70
CA ARG A 46 35.47 24.76 18.85
C ARG A 46 35.71 24.97 20.34
N THR A 47 36.78 24.37 20.86
CA THR A 47 37.22 24.61 22.24
C THR A 47 37.98 25.93 22.23
N GLU A 48 37.36 27.00 22.70
CA GLU A 48 38.07 28.24 23.01
C GLU A 48 38.94 28.03 24.26
N PRO A 49 40.06 28.77 24.42
CA PRO A 49 41.01 28.59 25.51
C PRO A 49 40.41 28.72 26.94
N ASP A 50 39.20 29.28 27.05
CA ASP A 50 38.50 29.58 28.31
C ASP A 50 37.45 28.52 28.70
N GLY A 51 37.45 27.35 28.06
CA GLY A 51 36.62 26.20 28.46
C GLY A 51 35.14 26.29 28.08
N THR A 52 34.70 27.35 27.41
CA THR A 52 33.34 27.48 26.86
C THR A 52 33.24 26.84 25.46
N ILE A 53 32.17 26.08 25.21
CA ILE A 53 31.96 25.36 23.95
C ILE A 53 31.14 26.26 23.02
N SER A 54 31.78 26.85 22.02
CA SER A 54 31.11 27.65 20.98
C SER A 54 30.92 26.82 19.71
N TYR A 55 29.67 26.80 19.20
CA TYR A 55 29.30 26.06 18.00
C TYR A 55 29.10 27.04 16.83
N GLU A 56 29.90 26.91 15.77
CA GLU A 56 29.74 27.72 14.56
C GLU A 56 28.50 27.30 13.76
N ARG A 57 27.38 28.01 13.98
CA ARG A 57 26.08 27.73 13.34
C ARG A 57 26.14 27.66 11.81
N LYS A 58 27.00 28.47 11.17
CA LYS A 58 27.16 28.48 9.70
C LYS A 58 27.73 27.16 9.17
N LYS A 59 28.70 26.55 9.87
CA LYS A 59 29.33 25.31 9.44
C LYS A 59 28.37 24.12 9.61
N VAL A 60 27.61 24.09 10.71
CA VAL A 60 26.54 23.10 10.94
C VAL A 60 25.49 23.18 9.85
N PHE A 61 24.99 24.38 9.55
CA PHE A 61 23.97 24.60 8.52
C PHE A 61 24.42 24.09 7.15
N PHE A 62 25.66 24.37 6.74
CA PHE A 62 26.19 23.90 5.45
C PHE A 62 26.26 22.37 5.35
N HIS A 63 26.61 21.67 6.44
CA HIS A 63 26.64 20.21 6.47
C HIS A 63 25.23 19.61 6.49
N THR A 64 24.29 20.24 7.20
CA THR A 64 22.87 19.83 7.21
C THR A 64 22.26 19.95 5.80
N VAL A 65 22.56 21.02 5.06
CA VAL A 65 22.10 21.17 3.66
C VAL A 65 22.67 20.04 2.77
N PHE A 66 23.95 19.72 2.89
CA PHE A 66 24.57 18.62 2.13
C PHE A 66 23.98 17.24 2.49
N PHE A 67 23.64 17.03 3.76
CA PHE A 67 22.97 15.82 4.24
C PHE A 67 21.55 15.68 3.66
N VAL A 68 20.78 16.78 3.70
CA VAL A 68 19.44 16.86 3.10
C VAL A 68 19.48 16.58 1.60
N LEU A 69 20.47 17.14 0.90
CA LEU A 69 20.68 16.91 -0.53
C LEU A 69 20.93 15.41 -0.83
N GLY A 70 21.64 14.71 0.05
CA GLY A 70 21.83 13.25 -0.02
C GLY A 70 20.53 12.46 0.11
N ILE A 71 19.66 12.85 1.05
CA ILE A 71 18.35 12.22 1.24
C ILE A 71 17.44 12.47 0.04
N SER A 72 17.37 13.72 -0.46
CA SER A 72 16.59 14.07 -1.64
C SER A 72 17.07 13.29 -2.88
N PHE A 73 18.39 13.13 -3.05
CA PHE A 73 18.96 12.34 -4.13
C PHE A 73 18.56 10.86 -4.01
N ALA A 74 18.61 10.28 -2.81
CA ALA A 74 18.18 8.90 -2.57
C ALA A 74 16.70 8.68 -2.92
N PHE A 75 15.80 9.57 -2.48
CA PHE A 75 14.38 9.49 -2.81
C PHE A 75 14.10 9.63 -4.30
N PHE A 76 14.83 10.52 -4.99
CA PHE A 76 14.73 10.67 -6.43
C PHE A 76 15.16 9.39 -7.18
N VAL A 77 16.30 8.80 -6.78
CA VAL A 77 16.80 7.53 -7.34
C VAL A 77 15.81 6.39 -7.08
N LEU A 78 15.26 6.31 -5.86
CA LEU A 78 14.24 5.32 -5.52
C LEU A 78 12.97 5.51 -6.37
N GLY A 79 12.46 6.74 -6.50
CA GLY A 79 11.29 7.05 -7.33
C GLY A 79 11.46 6.60 -8.79
N LEU A 80 12.60 6.92 -9.41
CA LEU A 80 12.93 6.47 -10.77
C LEU A 80 13.05 4.94 -10.86
N SER A 81 13.64 4.31 -9.84
CA SER A 81 13.80 2.85 -9.79
C SER A 81 12.45 2.15 -9.70
N PHE A 82 11.50 2.68 -8.91
CA PHE A 82 10.15 2.14 -8.78
C PHE A 82 9.36 2.25 -10.09
N SER A 83 9.49 3.36 -10.84
CA SER A 83 8.86 3.50 -12.15
C SER A 83 9.36 2.45 -13.17
N ALA A 84 10.63 2.06 -13.10
CA ALA A 84 11.21 1.07 -14.02
C ALA A 84 11.04 -0.39 -13.57
N LEU A 85 11.06 -0.67 -12.26
CA LEU A 85 11.01 -2.03 -11.70
C LEU A 85 9.66 -2.42 -11.06
N GLY A 86 8.61 -1.61 -11.24
CA GLY A 86 7.33 -1.79 -10.54
C GLY A 86 6.70 -3.18 -10.71
N SER A 87 6.76 -3.76 -11.92
CA SER A 87 6.22 -5.10 -12.19
C SER A 87 6.99 -6.22 -11.45
N PHE A 88 8.31 -6.12 -11.42
CA PHE A 88 9.18 -7.05 -10.69
C PHE A 88 8.93 -6.96 -9.18
N PHE A 89 8.74 -5.75 -8.66
CA PHE A 89 8.48 -5.55 -7.23
C PHE A 89 7.15 -6.19 -6.77
N ASN A 90 6.13 -6.17 -7.63
CA ASN A 90 4.84 -6.80 -7.33
C ASN A 90 4.94 -8.33 -7.29
N GLN A 91 5.71 -8.93 -8.20
CA GLN A 91 5.93 -10.38 -8.21
C GLN A 91 6.70 -10.88 -6.97
N TYR A 92 7.60 -10.06 -6.42
CA TYR A 92 8.44 -10.42 -5.26
C TYR A 92 8.04 -9.72 -3.94
N LYS A 93 6.89 -9.04 -3.87
CA LYS A 93 6.43 -8.25 -2.70
C LYS A 93 6.48 -9.05 -1.39
N ASN A 94 6.06 -10.32 -1.42
CA ASN A 94 6.02 -11.19 -0.25
C ASN A 94 7.43 -11.58 0.24
N VAL A 95 8.37 -11.82 -0.69
CA VAL A 95 9.77 -12.13 -0.37
C VAL A 95 10.45 -10.89 0.22
N PHE A 96 10.22 -9.71 -0.37
CA PHE A 96 10.79 -8.45 0.09
C PHE A 96 10.30 -8.09 1.50
N SER A 97 9.00 -8.28 1.77
CA SER A 97 8.40 -8.06 3.09
C SER A 97 8.98 -8.99 4.16
N ARG A 98 9.12 -10.30 3.86
CA ARG A 98 9.74 -11.26 4.80
C ARG A 98 11.20 -10.94 5.09
N VAL A 99 11.99 -10.63 4.06
CA VAL A 99 13.42 -10.27 4.23
C VAL A 99 13.55 -8.98 5.05
N GLY A 100 12.73 -7.97 4.76
CA GLY A 100 12.67 -6.73 5.54
C GLY A 100 12.28 -6.96 7.00
N GLY A 101 11.28 -7.81 7.25
CA GLY A 101 10.85 -8.19 8.59
C GLY A 101 11.94 -8.89 9.41
N ILE A 102 12.68 -9.82 8.80
CA ILE A 102 13.82 -10.50 9.46
C ILE A 102 14.92 -9.49 9.83
N ILE A 103 15.26 -8.56 8.93
CA ILE A 103 16.26 -7.53 9.19
C ILE A 103 15.80 -6.58 10.32
N ILE A 104 14.54 -6.14 10.30
CA ILE A 104 13.97 -5.31 11.37
C ILE A 104 14.02 -6.04 12.71
N LEU A 105 13.65 -7.32 12.74
CA LEU A 105 13.63 -8.14 13.95
C LEU A 105 15.05 -8.30 14.52
N LEU A 106 16.04 -8.56 13.66
CA LEU A 106 17.45 -8.64 14.05
C LEU A 106 17.95 -7.30 14.62
N LEU A 107 17.61 -6.18 13.97
CA LEU A 107 18.01 -4.84 14.42
C LEU A 107 17.31 -4.42 15.72
N GLY A 108 16.03 -4.77 15.90
CA GLY A 108 15.30 -4.57 17.14
C GLY A 108 15.88 -5.36 18.31
N LEU A 109 16.22 -6.63 18.07
CA LEU A 109 16.87 -7.48 19.08
C LEU A 109 18.24 -6.95 19.48
N TYR A 110 19.00 -6.39 18.53
CA TYR A 110 20.26 -5.72 18.79
C TYR A 110 20.08 -4.46 19.65
N GLN A 111 19.06 -3.62 19.37
CA GLN A 111 18.77 -2.40 20.13
C GLN A 111 18.29 -2.64 21.57
N VAL A 112 17.53 -3.72 21.83
CA VAL A 112 17.09 -4.07 23.19
C VAL A 112 18.26 -4.53 24.07
N GLY A 113 19.42 -4.84 23.45
CA GLY A 113 20.65 -5.19 24.17
C GLY A 113 20.56 -6.55 24.87
N PHE A 114 19.62 -7.41 24.44
CA PHE A 114 19.47 -8.77 24.98
C PHE A 114 20.70 -9.65 24.62
N LEU A 115 21.33 -9.36 23.49
CA LEU A 115 22.63 -9.91 23.11
C LEU A 115 23.76 -9.05 23.68
N LYS A 116 23.97 -9.10 25.01
CA LYS A 116 25.29 -8.79 25.59
C LYS A 116 26.26 -9.91 25.27
N LEU A 117 26.50 -10.19 23.99
CA LEU A 117 27.63 -11.00 23.58
C LEU A 117 28.87 -10.16 23.85
N LYS A 118 29.56 -10.46 24.96
CA LYS A 118 30.85 -9.89 25.36
C LYS A 118 31.91 -9.94 24.24
N SER A 119 31.66 -10.75 23.21
CA SER A 119 32.44 -10.91 21.99
C SER A 119 32.22 -9.82 20.92
N LEU A 120 31.13 -9.03 20.98
CA LEU A 120 30.85 -7.93 20.03
C LEU A 120 31.12 -6.55 20.63
N ASP A 121 31.09 -6.42 21.96
CA ASP A 121 31.56 -5.23 22.70
C ASP A 121 33.10 -5.16 22.78
N GLN A 122 33.77 -6.22 22.32
CA GLN A 122 35.21 -6.25 22.18
C GLN A 122 35.55 -5.47 20.91
N GLU A 123 35.65 -4.14 21.06
CA GLU A 123 36.23 -3.28 20.04
C GLU A 123 37.61 -3.86 19.68
N HIS A 124 37.67 -4.60 18.58
CA HIS A 124 38.85 -4.57 17.75
C HIS A 124 38.91 -3.13 17.23
N ARG A 125 39.45 -2.23 18.07
CA ARG A 125 39.92 -0.92 17.65
C ARG A 125 41.03 -1.18 16.66
N LEU A 126 40.66 -1.46 15.41
CA LEU A 126 41.58 -1.31 14.30
C LEU A 126 42.08 0.12 14.44
N PRO A 127 43.40 0.34 14.58
CA PRO A 127 43.97 1.66 14.71
C PRO A 127 43.96 2.35 13.35
N PHE A 128 42.81 2.37 12.68
CA PHE A 128 42.52 3.35 11.66
C PHE A 128 42.35 4.68 12.38
N ARG A 129 43.49 5.30 12.71
CA ARG A 129 43.64 6.74 12.70
C ARG A 129 43.40 7.24 11.28
N LEU A 130 42.22 7.02 10.73
CA LEU A 130 41.75 7.96 9.74
C LEU A 130 41.67 9.27 10.49
N LYS A 131 42.43 10.21 9.96
CA LYS A 131 42.38 11.64 10.18
C LYS A 131 40.96 12.13 9.83
N LEU A 132 39.94 11.63 10.53
CA LEU A 132 38.53 12.03 10.44
C LEU A 132 38.33 13.38 11.15
N GLN A 133 39.35 14.21 11.11
CA GLN A 133 39.41 15.54 11.69
C GLN A 133 39.13 16.62 10.64
N ASN A 134 39.12 16.25 9.34
CA ASN A 134 38.64 17.09 8.26
C ASN A 134 37.43 16.44 7.60
N MET A 135 36.26 16.68 8.19
CA MET A 135 34.97 16.21 7.69
C MET A 135 34.63 16.94 6.38
N ASN A 136 34.66 16.21 5.26
CA ASN A 136 34.24 16.72 3.95
C ASN A 136 32.70 16.69 3.84
N PRO A 137 32.08 17.67 3.16
CA PRO A 137 30.65 17.66 2.83
C PRO A 137 30.17 16.37 2.17
N LEU A 138 31.08 15.68 1.46
CA LEU A 138 30.85 14.39 0.82
C LEU A 138 30.52 13.27 1.81
N VAL A 139 31.10 13.28 3.02
CA VAL A 139 30.78 12.27 4.05
C VAL A 139 29.37 12.51 4.61
N ALA A 140 28.96 13.77 4.77
CA ALA A 140 27.59 14.09 5.16
C ALA A 140 26.57 13.65 4.10
N PHE A 141 26.90 13.83 2.81
CA PHE A 141 26.07 13.34 1.70
C PHE A 141 25.92 11.82 1.70
N VAL A 142 27.04 11.08 1.81
CA VAL A 142 27.02 9.60 1.82
C VAL A 142 26.28 9.07 3.04
N MET A 143 26.47 9.69 4.22
CA MET A 143 25.72 9.30 5.42
C MET A 143 24.22 9.51 5.23
N GLY A 144 23.80 10.65 4.65
CA GLY A 144 22.39 10.91 4.29
C GLY A 144 21.82 9.85 3.35
N PHE A 145 22.56 9.49 2.30
CA PHE A 145 22.17 8.44 1.35
C PHE A 145 22.02 7.07 2.02
N THR A 146 23.00 6.64 2.84
CA THR A 146 22.93 5.34 3.55
C THR A 146 21.78 5.29 4.55
N PHE A 147 21.46 6.42 5.16
CA PHE A 147 20.40 6.53 6.14
C PHE A 147 19.02 6.30 5.50
N SER A 148 18.85 6.68 4.22
CA SER A 148 17.63 6.43 3.47
C SER A 148 17.31 4.94 3.27
N PHE A 149 18.33 4.10 3.08
CA PHE A 149 18.13 2.65 3.01
C PHE A 149 17.79 2.04 4.37
N ALA A 150 18.33 2.58 5.46
CA ALA A 150 18.14 2.04 6.80
C ALA A 150 16.69 2.15 7.31
N TRP A 151 15.96 3.20 6.92
CA TRP A 151 14.54 3.36 7.31
C TRP A 151 13.54 2.79 6.29
N THR A 152 13.99 2.39 5.10
CA THR A 152 13.13 1.85 4.03
C THR A 152 12.23 0.70 4.49
N PRO A 153 12.65 -0.26 5.35
CA PRO A 153 11.75 -1.35 5.71
C PRO A 153 10.60 -0.93 6.65
N CYS A 154 10.74 0.17 7.40
CA CYS A 154 9.66 0.72 8.25
C CYS A 154 8.77 1.73 7.52
N VAL A 155 9.36 2.49 6.59
CA VAL A 155 8.68 3.57 5.86
C VAL A 155 8.17 3.05 4.49
N GLY A 156 8.58 1.86 4.08
CA GLY A 156 8.21 1.23 2.81
C GLY A 156 6.69 1.15 2.55
N PRO A 157 5.86 0.74 3.52
CA PRO A 157 4.41 0.73 3.35
C PRO A 157 3.83 2.13 3.09
N ALA A 158 4.33 3.14 3.81
CA ALA A 158 3.95 4.55 3.66
C ALA A 158 4.43 5.15 2.33
N LEU A 159 5.67 4.86 1.92
CA LEU A 159 6.17 5.30 0.62
C LEU A 159 5.40 4.63 -0.53
N SER A 160 5.02 3.37 -0.37
CA SER A 160 4.25 2.64 -1.38
C SER A 160 2.88 3.27 -1.63
N SER A 161 2.17 3.74 -0.60
CA SER A 161 0.87 4.39 -0.79
C SER A 161 1.02 5.71 -1.56
N VAL A 162 2.03 6.51 -1.23
CA VAL A 162 2.34 7.76 -1.95
C VAL A 162 2.79 7.49 -3.39
N LEU A 163 3.59 6.45 -3.62
CA LEU A 163 4.03 6.02 -4.95
C LEU A 163 2.87 5.52 -5.82
N VAL A 164 1.93 4.78 -5.24
CA VAL A 164 0.71 4.33 -5.94
C VAL A 164 -0.16 5.53 -6.30
N LEU A 165 -0.38 6.46 -5.37
CA LEU A 165 -1.13 7.69 -5.63
C LEU A 165 -0.44 8.59 -6.67
N ALA A 166 0.89 8.62 -6.68
CA ALA A 166 1.67 9.31 -7.70
C ALA A 166 1.58 8.63 -9.07
N SER A 167 1.39 7.30 -9.12
CA SER A 167 1.29 6.52 -10.35
C SER A 167 -0.07 6.63 -11.05
N THR A 168 -1.15 6.90 -10.31
CA THR A 168 -2.48 7.12 -10.86
C THR A 168 -2.71 8.56 -11.34
N ALA A 169 -1.80 9.49 -11.02
CA ALA A 169 -1.89 10.86 -11.50
C ALA A 169 -1.61 10.92 -13.02
N LYS A 170 -2.55 11.47 -13.79
CA LYS A 170 -2.49 11.58 -15.27
C LYS A 170 -1.23 12.26 -15.83
N ASN A 171 -0.49 13.01 -14.99
CA ASN A 171 0.75 13.70 -15.37
C ASN A 171 1.92 13.31 -14.45
N ALA A 172 3.06 12.92 -15.05
CA ALA A 172 4.30 12.63 -14.33
C ALA A 172 4.79 13.79 -13.43
N LEU A 173 4.43 15.02 -13.80
CA LEU A 173 4.75 16.22 -13.04
C LEU A 173 4.05 16.26 -11.68
N THR A 174 2.80 15.81 -11.60
CA THR A 174 2.02 15.79 -10.36
C THR A 174 2.56 14.76 -9.38
N GLY A 175 2.92 13.56 -9.88
CA GLY A 175 3.55 12.52 -9.06
C GLY A 175 4.88 12.96 -8.45
N ASN A 176 5.74 13.61 -9.25
CA ASN A 176 7.00 14.17 -8.73
C ASN A 176 6.76 15.28 -7.69
N MET A 177 5.72 16.09 -7.84
CA MET A 177 5.37 17.15 -6.90
C MET A 177 4.89 16.59 -5.54
N LEU A 178 4.17 15.47 -5.52
CA LEU A 178 3.78 14.78 -4.28
C LEU A 178 5.01 14.25 -3.51
N VAL A 179 5.96 13.62 -4.21
CA VAL A 179 7.22 13.16 -3.60
C VAL A 179 8.01 14.34 -3.05
N LEU A 180 8.03 15.48 -3.75
CA LEU A 180 8.71 16.69 -3.30
C LEU A 180 8.08 17.23 -1.99
N ILE A 181 6.74 17.29 -1.91
CA ILE A 181 6.02 17.69 -0.69
C ILE A 181 6.35 16.75 0.48
N TYR A 182 6.37 15.43 0.24
CA TYR A 182 6.75 14.44 1.25
C TYR A 182 8.18 14.68 1.77
N THR A 183 9.14 14.88 0.87
CA THR A 183 10.53 15.14 1.25
C THR A 183 10.69 16.44 2.04
N ILE A 184 9.93 17.50 1.71
CA ILE A 184 9.93 18.75 2.48
C ILE A 184 9.41 18.50 3.90
N GLY A 185 8.32 17.74 4.06
CA GLY A 185 7.77 17.38 5.37
C GLY A 185 8.77 16.65 6.26
N PHE A 186 9.52 15.72 5.68
CA PHE A 186 10.57 14.96 6.39
C PHE A 186 11.83 15.78 6.70
N VAL A 187 12.24 16.66 5.78
CA VAL A 187 13.46 17.47 5.91
C VAL A 187 13.31 18.58 6.95
N LEU A 188 12.11 19.12 7.13
CA LEU A 188 11.86 20.27 7.99
C LEU A 188 12.19 19.99 9.47
N PRO A 189 11.78 18.86 10.09
CA PRO A 189 12.24 18.44 11.42
C PRO A 189 13.76 18.27 11.51
N PHE A 190 14.40 17.70 10.48
CA PHE A 190 15.85 17.52 10.44
C PHE A 190 16.62 18.84 10.42
N LEU A 191 16.13 19.81 9.64
CA LEU A 191 16.69 21.16 9.58
C LEU A 191 16.52 21.88 10.93
N ALA A 192 15.34 21.74 11.55
CA ALA A 192 15.09 22.29 12.89
C ALA A 192 16.04 21.69 13.94
N LEU A 193 16.26 20.37 13.94
CA LEU A 193 17.22 19.71 14.82
C LEU A 193 18.66 20.17 14.56
N GLY A 194 19.04 20.41 13.30
CA GLY A 194 20.33 21.00 12.93
C GLY A 194 20.52 22.40 13.54
N LEU A 195 19.50 23.26 13.44
CA LEU A 195 19.53 24.62 14.00
C LEU A 195 19.58 24.63 15.54
N PHE A 196 18.84 23.72 16.19
CA PHE A 196 18.75 23.62 17.66
C PHE A 196 19.68 22.57 18.27
N THR A 197 20.67 22.07 17.53
CA THR A 197 21.55 20.97 17.94
C THR A 197 22.16 21.17 19.33
N THR A 198 22.62 22.39 19.66
CA THR A 198 23.21 22.72 20.98
C THR A 198 22.22 22.52 22.14
N GLN A 199 20.97 22.94 21.94
CA GLN A 199 19.93 22.86 22.97
C GLN A 199 19.43 21.43 23.14
N VAL A 200 19.28 20.71 22.03
CA VAL A 200 18.93 19.29 22.00
C VAL A 200 20.00 18.45 22.69
N LEU A 201 21.28 18.70 22.44
CA LEU A 201 22.41 18.02 23.10
C LEU A 201 22.40 18.21 24.62
N ASN A 202 22.20 19.45 25.08
CA ASN A 202 22.15 19.74 26.51
C ASN A 202 20.93 19.09 27.17
N PHE A 203 19.79 19.04 26.48
CA PHE A 203 18.60 18.33 26.95
C PHE A 203 18.84 16.82 27.01
N ILE A 204 19.42 16.23 25.98
CA ILE A 204 19.78 14.80 25.91
C ILE A 204 20.73 14.42 27.05
N LYS A 205 21.80 15.21 27.28
CA LYS A 205 22.74 14.96 28.39
C LYS A 205 22.05 15.04 29.75
N ARG A 206 21.15 16.00 29.94
CA ARG A 206 20.42 16.17 31.20
C ARG A 206 19.38 15.08 31.45
N LYS A 207 18.87 14.45 30.39
CA LYS A 207 17.78 13.45 30.43
C LYS A 207 18.23 12.09 29.84
N GLN A 208 19.51 11.74 29.97
CA GLN A 208 20.10 10.55 29.33
C GLN A 208 19.39 9.23 29.72
N LYS A 209 18.89 9.12 30.96
CA LYS A 209 18.10 7.95 31.41
C LYS A 209 16.77 7.80 30.68
N ILE A 210 16.07 8.91 30.40
CA ILE A 210 14.82 8.90 29.63
C ILE A 210 15.09 8.49 28.19
N LEU A 211 16.20 8.97 27.61
CA LEU A 211 16.58 8.60 26.26
C LEU A 211 16.89 7.09 26.16
N GLN A 212 17.61 6.52 27.12
CA GLN A 212 17.85 5.06 27.18
C GLN A 212 16.55 4.27 27.32
N TYR A 213 15.60 4.77 28.11
CA TYR A 213 14.28 4.14 28.23
C TYR A 213 13.49 4.21 26.92
N ALA A 214 13.50 5.36 26.24
CA ALA A 214 12.86 5.55 24.94
C ALA A 214 13.45 4.62 23.87
N ILE A 215 14.77 4.43 23.83
CA ILE A 215 15.43 3.48 22.92
C ILE A 215 15.00 2.04 23.25
N LYS A 216 14.91 1.68 24.53
CA LYS A 216 14.51 0.33 24.94
C LYS A 216 13.05 0.04 24.59
N VAL A 217 12.16 1.00 24.82
CA VAL A 217 10.73 0.92 24.44
C VAL A 217 10.59 0.86 22.92
N GLY A 218 11.33 1.69 22.18
CA GLY A 218 11.36 1.68 20.72
C GLY A 218 11.86 0.35 20.15
N GLY A 219 12.90 -0.24 20.74
CA GLY A 219 13.41 -1.56 20.36
C GLY A 219 12.41 -2.69 20.59
N ILE A 220 11.69 -2.66 21.72
CA ILE A 220 10.62 -3.64 22.01
C ILE A 220 9.49 -3.49 20.98
N LEU A 221 9.08 -2.26 20.67
CA LEU A 221 8.06 -1.99 19.67
C LEU A 221 8.50 -2.40 18.25
N LEU A 222 9.78 -2.22 17.92
CA LEU A 222 10.38 -2.69 16.66
C LEU A 222 10.35 -4.21 16.54
N ILE A 223 10.65 -4.95 17.61
CA ILE A 223 10.57 -6.41 17.61
C ILE A 223 9.11 -6.85 17.38
N LEU A 224 8.15 -6.20 18.04
CA LEU A 224 6.73 -6.51 17.88
C LEU A 224 6.28 -6.29 16.43
N VAL A 225 6.61 -5.14 15.85
CA VAL A 225 6.31 -4.84 14.43
C VAL A 225 7.01 -5.82 13.50
N GLY A 226 8.30 -6.13 13.73
CA GLY A 226 9.05 -7.08 12.91
C GLY A 226 8.47 -8.49 12.93
N ILE A 227 8.04 -8.98 14.10
CA ILE A 227 7.34 -10.27 14.23
C ILE A 227 6.01 -10.23 13.47
N MET A 228 5.23 -9.16 13.64
CA MET A 228 3.94 -8.99 13.00
C MET A 228 4.02 -8.90 11.46
N THR A 229 5.05 -8.22 10.93
CA THR A 229 5.34 -8.18 9.49
C THR A 229 5.82 -9.54 8.98
N PHE A 230 6.65 -10.24 9.75
CA PHE A 230 7.18 -11.55 9.36
C PHE A 230 6.10 -12.64 9.30
N THR A 231 5.18 -12.66 10.26
CA THR A 231 4.08 -13.65 10.30
C THR A 231 2.99 -13.37 9.28
N GLY A 232 3.02 -12.22 8.60
CA GLY A 232 1.96 -11.80 7.66
C GLY A 232 0.63 -11.49 8.34
N TRP A 233 0.61 -11.43 9.68
CA TRP A 233 -0.60 -11.23 10.47
C TRP A 233 -1.17 -9.80 10.35
N MET A 234 -0.40 -8.91 9.74
CA MET A 234 -0.79 -7.54 9.41
C MET A 234 -2.05 -7.48 8.53
N ASN A 235 -2.25 -8.46 7.63
CA ASN A 235 -3.49 -8.56 6.85
C ASN A 235 -4.73 -8.87 7.73
N GLY A 236 -4.55 -9.56 8.86
CA GLY A 236 -5.65 -9.87 9.78
C GLY A 236 -5.94 -8.78 10.82
N ILE A 237 -4.92 -7.97 11.17
CA ILE A 237 -5.04 -6.90 12.17
C ILE A 237 -5.63 -5.62 11.56
N THR A 238 -5.49 -5.38 10.26
CA THR A 238 -6.21 -4.28 9.56
C THR A 238 -7.72 -4.37 9.77
N GLY A 239 -8.29 -5.59 9.77
CA GLY A 239 -9.71 -5.82 10.09
C GLY A 239 -10.08 -5.54 11.56
N TYR A 240 -9.13 -5.69 12.50
CA TYR A 240 -9.37 -5.45 13.93
C TYR A 240 -9.11 -4.00 14.34
N LEU A 241 -8.12 -3.33 13.75
CA LEU A 241 -7.77 -1.94 14.03
C LEU A 241 -8.87 -0.97 13.57
N ASN A 242 -9.61 -1.31 12.51
CA ASN A 242 -10.78 -0.56 12.06
C ASN A 242 -11.86 -0.41 13.16
N SER A 243 -11.86 -1.31 14.16
CA SER A 243 -12.78 -1.26 15.31
C SER A 243 -12.27 -0.47 16.52
N PHE A 244 -10.97 -0.19 16.61
CA PHE A 244 -10.34 0.43 17.80
C PHE A 244 -9.71 1.81 17.52
N SER A 245 -9.50 2.19 16.26
CA SER A 245 -8.74 3.37 15.84
C SER A 245 -9.56 4.67 15.74
N GLY A 246 -10.59 4.84 16.55
CA GLY A 246 -11.44 6.04 16.56
C GLY A 246 -10.79 7.33 17.10
N GLU A 247 -9.63 7.28 17.77
CA GLU A 247 -9.18 8.46 18.54
C GLU A 247 -7.66 8.74 18.62
N ALA A 248 -6.78 8.01 17.93
CA ALA A 248 -5.32 8.26 18.04
C ALA A 248 -4.46 8.12 16.77
N THR A 249 -5.02 7.91 15.58
CA THR A 249 -4.22 7.77 14.35
C THR A 249 -4.88 8.43 13.14
N ALA A 250 -4.98 9.76 13.16
CA ALA A 250 -5.16 10.50 11.91
C ALA A 250 -3.81 10.48 11.16
N SER A 251 -3.79 9.85 9.97
CA SER A 251 -2.68 9.73 9.00
C SER A 251 -1.95 8.38 8.97
N SER A 252 -2.71 7.32 8.70
CA SER A 252 -2.23 6.16 7.94
C SER A 252 -3.42 5.54 7.22
N SER A 253 -3.95 6.24 6.22
CA SER A 253 -4.89 5.64 5.26
C SER A 253 -4.10 4.76 4.31
N ILE A 254 -3.89 3.53 4.73
CA ILE A 254 -3.88 2.40 3.81
C ILE A 254 -5.34 2.26 3.36
N SER A 255 -5.64 2.72 2.15
CA SER A 255 -6.70 2.12 1.34
C SER A 255 -6.09 0.89 0.67
N GLU A 256 -5.99 -0.20 1.43
CA GLU A 256 -6.43 -1.48 0.90
C GLU A 256 -7.94 -1.39 1.05
N GLY A 257 -8.64 -1.42 -0.09
CA GLY A 257 -10.09 -1.46 -0.09
C GLY A 257 -10.53 -2.78 0.49
N ASP A 258 -10.89 -2.76 1.77
CA ASP A 258 -11.92 -3.64 2.28
C ASP A 258 -12.77 -2.84 3.27
N GLY A 259 -14.05 -2.73 2.92
CA GLY A 259 -15.02 -1.96 3.65
C GLY A 259 -16.31 -2.74 3.68
N SER A 260 -16.60 -3.34 4.83
CA SER A 260 -17.92 -3.18 5.42
C SER A 260 -17.90 -3.62 6.87
N SER A 261 -18.31 -2.72 7.74
CA SER A 261 -19.09 -3.11 8.91
C SER A 261 -20.14 -2.04 9.12
N SER A 262 -21.41 -2.38 8.95
CA SER A 262 -22.43 -2.19 9.99
C SER A 262 -23.85 -2.49 9.50
N GLU A 263 -24.48 -3.53 10.05
CA GLU A 263 -25.85 -3.42 10.55
C GLU A 263 -25.81 -2.46 11.76
N GLY A 264 -26.68 -1.49 12.03
CA GLY A 264 -28.06 -1.27 11.62
C GLY A 264 -28.88 -1.05 12.89
N LEU A 265 -29.41 0.16 13.13
CA LEU A 265 -30.78 0.34 13.66
C LEU A 265 -31.27 1.79 13.63
N SER A 266 -32.40 1.95 12.92
CA SER A 266 -33.53 2.87 13.15
C SER A 266 -33.25 4.32 13.59
N SER A 267 -33.64 5.26 12.73
CA SER A 267 -34.98 5.86 12.83
C SER A 267 -35.25 6.87 11.71
N THR A 268 -36.38 6.64 11.06
CA THR A 268 -37.28 7.59 10.41
C THR A 268 -37.03 9.07 10.73
N SER A 269 -36.67 9.86 9.71
CA SER A 269 -37.33 11.15 9.46
C SER A 269 -37.07 11.61 8.04
N SER A 270 -38.16 11.70 7.31
CA SER A 270 -38.36 12.42 6.05
C SER A 270 -37.71 13.81 6.07
N GLN A 271 -37.12 14.24 4.95
CA GLN A 271 -37.39 15.52 4.27
C GLN A 271 -36.63 15.61 2.93
N PRO A 272 -37.05 16.53 2.02
CA PRO A 272 -37.15 16.30 0.58
C PRO A 272 -35.98 16.86 -0.24
N GLU A 273 -35.99 16.47 -1.51
CA GLU A 273 -35.46 17.16 -2.70
C GLU A 273 -34.50 18.35 -2.49
N SER A 274 -33.29 18.21 -3.02
CA SER A 274 -32.73 19.29 -3.84
C SER A 274 -31.85 18.69 -4.91
N SER A 275 -32.43 18.58 -6.10
CA SER A 275 -31.74 18.44 -7.37
C SER A 275 -30.59 19.45 -7.47
N SER A 276 -29.43 18.97 -7.84
CA SER A 276 -28.40 19.78 -8.49
C SER A 276 -27.71 18.86 -9.47
N GLN A 277 -28.33 18.79 -10.65
CA GLN A 277 -27.75 18.26 -11.86
C GLN A 277 -26.34 18.81 -12.03
N VAL A 278 -25.37 17.91 -12.13
CA VAL A 278 -24.16 18.18 -12.91
C VAL A 278 -24.26 17.24 -14.11
N GLU A 279 -25.01 17.70 -15.10
CA GLU A 279 -24.76 17.31 -16.48
C GLU A 279 -23.31 17.69 -16.81
N SER A 280 -22.41 16.71 -16.74
CA SER A 280 -21.19 16.73 -17.53
C SER A 280 -21.24 15.53 -18.46
N SER A 281 -21.85 15.75 -19.62
CA SER A 281 -21.73 14.92 -20.80
C SER A 281 -20.25 14.88 -21.23
N SER A 282 -19.51 13.94 -20.66
CA SER A 282 -18.33 13.38 -21.31
C SER A 282 -18.70 11.97 -21.71
N GLN A 283 -18.98 11.77 -23.00
CA GLN A 283 -18.88 10.45 -23.63
C GLN A 283 -17.46 9.94 -23.35
N GLN A 284 -17.33 9.18 -22.27
CA GLN A 284 -16.16 8.41 -21.94
C GLN A 284 -16.12 7.32 -23.01
N GLU A 285 -15.10 7.31 -23.87
CA GLU A 285 -14.88 6.19 -24.80
C GLU A 285 -14.78 4.91 -23.96
N ARG A 286 -15.90 4.17 -23.86
CA ARG A 286 -15.97 2.91 -23.14
C ARG A 286 -15.12 1.91 -23.91
N MET A 287 -14.24 1.20 -23.21
CA MET A 287 -13.36 0.21 -23.84
C MET A 287 -14.21 -1.01 -24.22
N ALA A 288 -14.14 -1.45 -25.48
CA ALA A 288 -14.81 -2.68 -25.91
C ALA A 288 -14.32 -3.86 -25.07
N ALA A 289 -15.24 -4.75 -24.66
CA ALA A 289 -14.89 -5.97 -23.96
C ALA A 289 -14.13 -6.93 -24.91
N PHE A 290 -13.19 -7.69 -24.36
CA PHE A 290 -12.48 -8.70 -25.13
C PHE A 290 -13.41 -9.87 -25.40
N ASP A 291 -13.69 -10.12 -26.68
CA ASP A 291 -14.58 -11.20 -27.06
C ASP A 291 -13.90 -12.56 -26.83
N PHE A 292 -14.68 -13.54 -26.39
CA PHE A 292 -14.22 -14.90 -26.17
C PHE A 292 -15.33 -15.89 -26.50
N THR A 293 -14.92 -17.10 -26.84
CA THR A 293 -15.82 -18.26 -27.00
C THR A 293 -15.30 -19.37 -26.13
N LEU A 294 -16.01 -19.67 -25.04
CA LEU A 294 -15.63 -20.70 -24.08
C LEU A 294 -16.81 -21.64 -23.80
N THR A 295 -16.51 -22.85 -23.34
CA THR A 295 -17.50 -23.86 -22.99
C THR A 295 -17.68 -23.94 -21.48
N ASP A 296 -18.92 -24.12 -21.03
CA ASP A 296 -19.28 -24.18 -19.62
C ASP A 296 -19.20 -25.60 -19.01
N GLN A 297 -19.66 -25.75 -17.77
CA GLN A 297 -19.76 -27.02 -17.07
C GLN A 297 -20.70 -28.03 -17.74
N ASN A 298 -21.75 -27.55 -18.40
CA ASN A 298 -22.82 -28.35 -19.03
C ASN A 298 -22.47 -28.77 -20.46
N GLY A 299 -21.46 -28.16 -21.07
CA GLY A 299 -21.06 -28.37 -22.45
C GLY A 299 -21.65 -27.35 -23.42
N ASP A 300 -22.33 -26.33 -22.90
CA ASP A 300 -22.86 -25.22 -23.67
C ASP A 300 -21.73 -24.23 -24.01
N THR A 301 -21.77 -23.70 -25.22
CA THR A 301 -20.75 -22.76 -25.71
C THR A 301 -21.28 -21.35 -25.60
N HIS A 302 -20.51 -20.47 -24.96
CA HIS A 302 -20.85 -19.09 -24.70
C HIS A 302 -19.88 -18.19 -25.45
N THR A 303 -20.41 -17.34 -26.34
CA THR A 303 -19.65 -16.25 -26.96
C THR A 303 -20.08 -14.93 -26.35
N LEU A 304 -19.15 -14.12 -25.88
CA LEU A 304 -19.49 -12.86 -25.21
C LEU A 304 -20.29 -11.92 -26.13
N SER A 305 -19.93 -11.84 -27.40
CA SER A 305 -20.66 -11.07 -28.42
C SER A 305 -22.13 -11.49 -28.62
N ASP A 306 -22.52 -12.72 -28.26
CA ASP A 306 -23.91 -13.18 -28.39
C ASP A 306 -24.83 -12.52 -27.34
N TYR A 307 -24.26 -11.95 -26.28
CA TYR A 307 -24.99 -11.26 -25.21
C TYR A 307 -25.17 -9.76 -25.45
N LYS A 308 -24.80 -9.24 -26.62
CA LYS A 308 -25.08 -7.84 -26.97
C LYS A 308 -26.59 -7.56 -26.88
N GLY A 309 -26.91 -6.42 -26.29
CA GLY A 309 -28.27 -6.03 -25.90
C GLY A 309 -28.63 -6.40 -24.46
N LYS A 310 -27.77 -7.14 -23.74
CA LYS A 310 -27.94 -7.49 -22.33
C LYS A 310 -26.73 -7.01 -21.52
N VAL A 311 -26.93 -6.78 -20.21
CA VAL A 311 -25.82 -6.50 -19.29
C VAL A 311 -25.16 -7.81 -18.89
N VAL A 312 -23.84 -7.90 -18.93
CA VAL A 312 -23.11 -9.11 -18.53
C VAL A 312 -22.34 -8.86 -17.23
N PHE A 313 -22.64 -9.69 -16.23
CA PHE A 313 -21.91 -9.85 -14.99
C PHE A 313 -20.87 -10.97 -15.18
N LEU A 314 -19.62 -10.58 -15.40
CA LEU A 314 -18.51 -11.51 -15.69
C LEU A 314 -17.59 -11.63 -14.48
N ASN A 315 -17.67 -12.73 -13.75
CA ASN A 315 -16.91 -12.96 -12.51
C ASN A 315 -15.77 -13.96 -12.72
N PHE A 316 -14.53 -13.52 -12.47
CA PHE A 316 -13.35 -14.37 -12.49
C PHE A 316 -13.12 -14.96 -11.10
N TRP A 317 -13.06 -16.28 -11.00
CA TRP A 317 -13.00 -16.97 -9.71
C TRP A 317 -12.15 -18.26 -9.76
N ALA A 318 -11.94 -18.85 -8.58
CA ALA A 318 -11.26 -20.13 -8.45
C ALA A 318 -11.74 -20.98 -7.26
N THR A 319 -11.62 -22.31 -7.32
CA THR A 319 -12.08 -23.23 -6.26
C THR A 319 -11.26 -23.15 -4.98
N TRP A 320 -10.00 -22.69 -5.07
CA TRP A 320 -9.10 -22.51 -3.92
C TRP A 320 -9.17 -21.12 -3.29
N CYS A 321 -10.01 -20.21 -3.83
CA CYS A 321 -10.11 -18.81 -3.44
C CYS A 321 -11.21 -18.60 -2.38
N PRO A 322 -10.89 -18.38 -1.09
CA PRO A 322 -11.90 -18.23 -0.05
C PRO A 322 -12.91 -17.08 -0.25
N PRO A 323 -12.50 -15.85 -0.67
CA PRO A 323 -13.47 -14.79 -0.90
C PRO A 323 -14.39 -15.11 -2.08
N CYS A 324 -13.89 -15.79 -3.12
CA CYS A 324 -14.72 -16.25 -4.23
C CYS A 324 -15.83 -17.19 -3.73
N LEU A 325 -15.49 -18.16 -2.88
CA LEU A 325 -16.47 -19.09 -2.31
C LEU A 325 -17.53 -18.40 -1.43
N GLN A 326 -17.20 -17.25 -0.83
CA GLN A 326 -18.16 -16.45 -0.06
C GLN A 326 -19.14 -15.70 -0.96
N GLU A 327 -18.72 -15.30 -2.17
CA GLU A 327 -19.58 -14.61 -3.15
C GLU A 327 -20.51 -15.56 -3.91
N MET A 328 -20.07 -16.79 -4.20
CA MET A 328 -20.81 -17.70 -5.07
C MET A 328 -22.27 -17.95 -4.67
N PRO A 329 -22.63 -18.13 -3.38
CA PRO A 329 -24.03 -18.23 -2.97
C PRO A 329 -24.87 -17.00 -3.34
N HIS A 330 -24.29 -15.80 -3.25
CA HIS A 330 -24.96 -14.56 -3.62
C HIS A 330 -25.12 -14.44 -5.14
N ILE A 331 -24.12 -14.87 -5.91
CA ILE A 331 -24.19 -14.92 -7.38
C ILE A 331 -25.26 -15.91 -7.81
N GLN A 332 -25.33 -17.09 -7.19
CA GLN A 332 -26.36 -18.10 -7.46
C GLN A 332 -27.77 -17.55 -7.19
N GLU A 333 -27.97 -16.91 -6.04
CA GLU A 333 -29.27 -16.31 -5.69
C GLU A 333 -29.69 -15.21 -6.69
N LEU A 334 -28.74 -14.38 -7.14
CA LEU A 334 -29.00 -13.37 -8.15
C LEU A 334 -29.24 -13.98 -9.53
N TYR A 335 -28.51 -15.03 -9.90
CA TYR A 335 -28.74 -15.74 -11.15
C TYR A 335 -30.17 -16.28 -11.25
N GLU A 336 -30.72 -16.80 -10.14
CA GLU A 336 -32.12 -17.23 -10.06
C GLU A 336 -33.10 -16.05 -10.06
N GLU A 337 -32.78 -14.95 -9.36
CA GLU A 337 -33.61 -13.74 -9.27
C GLU A 337 -33.72 -12.99 -10.62
N TYR A 338 -32.70 -13.11 -11.48
CA TYR A 338 -32.63 -12.48 -12.81
C TYR A 338 -32.93 -13.47 -13.95
N ASP A 339 -33.81 -14.44 -13.70
CA ASP A 339 -34.38 -15.38 -14.68
C ASP A 339 -33.35 -16.26 -15.41
N GLU A 340 -32.30 -16.74 -14.72
CA GLU A 340 -31.37 -17.76 -15.22
C GLU A 340 -30.78 -17.44 -16.61
N ASN A 341 -30.28 -16.21 -16.80
CA ASN A 341 -29.73 -15.69 -18.07
C ASN A 341 -30.74 -15.54 -19.23
N THR A 342 -32.04 -15.74 -18.98
CA THR A 342 -33.08 -15.44 -19.98
C THR A 342 -33.48 -13.96 -19.99
N GLY A 343 -33.34 -13.28 -18.85
CA GLY A 343 -33.63 -11.85 -18.67
C GLY A 343 -32.58 -10.89 -19.24
N ASP A 344 -32.59 -9.65 -18.75
CA ASP A 344 -31.74 -8.55 -19.24
C ASP A 344 -30.31 -8.57 -18.69
N VAL A 345 -30.03 -9.46 -17.72
CA VAL A 345 -28.72 -9.63 -17.08
C VAL A 345 -28.23 -11.05 -17.28
N ILE A 346 -26.97 -11.18 -17.67
CA ILE A 346 -26.29 -12.45 -17.92
C ILE A 346 -25.18 -12.62 -16.90
N PHE A 347 -25.22 -13.69 -16.12
CA PHE A 347 -24.18 -14.09 -15.18
C PHE A 347 -23.28 -15.15 -15.82
N LEU A 348 -21.98 -14.89 -15.85
CA LEU A 348 -20.95 -15.81 -16.30
C LEU A 348 -19.80 -15.85 -15.28
N GLY A 349 -19.50 -17.04 -14.78
CA GLY A 349 -18.25 -17.30 -14.05
C GLY A 349 -17.15 -17.71 -15.01
N VAL A 350 -15.93 -17.21 -14.85
CA VAL A 350 -14.75 -17.65 -15.61
C VAL A 350 -13.77 -18.31 -14.65
N SER A 351 -13.42 -19.56 -14.93
CA SER A 351 -12.37 -20.29 -14.22
C SER A 351 -11.30 -20.73 -15.21
N SER A 352 -10.03 -20.68 -14.83
CA SER A 352 -8.91 -21.19 -15.65
C SER A 352 -8.38 -22.50 -15.06
N PRO A 353 -9.00 -23.65 -15.39
CA PRO A 353 -8.61 -24.94 -14.84
C PRO A 353 -7.27 -25.40 -15.40
N LYS A 354 -6.59 -26.25 -14.63
CA LYS A 354 -5.33 -26.85 -15.03
C LYS A 354 -5.50 -27.75 -16.25
N SER A 355 -4.70 -27.50 -17.28
CA SER A 355 -4.72 -28.23 -18.55
C SER A 355 -3.32 -28.48 -19.10
N ASP A 356 -3.19 -29.26 -20.18
CA ASP A 356 -1.90 -29.45 -20.87
C ASP A 356 -1.33 -28.14 -21.43
N LYS A 357 -2.22 -27.21 -21.80
CA LYS A 357 -1.85 -25.90 -22.34
C LYS A 357 -1.55 -24.88 -21.25
N ASN A 358 -2.15 -25.04 -20.07
CA ASN A 358 -1.91 -24.19 -18.91
C ASN A 358 -1.59 -25.05 -17.66
N PRO A 359 -0.37 -25.60 -17.55
CA PRO A 359 -0.04 -26.58 -16.51
C PRO A 359 0.36 -25.98 -15.15
N TYR A 360 0.62 -24.67 -15.08
CA TYR A 360 1.18 -24.00 -13.91
C TYR A 360 0.15 -23.23 -13.06
N VAL A 361 -1.15 -23.28 -13.41
CA VAL A 361 -2.21 -22.68 -12.60
C VAL A 361 -2.48 -23.49 -11.33
N GLN A 362 -2.95 -22.78 -10.29
CA GLN A 362 -3.30 -23.36 -8.99
C GLN A 362 -4.69 -24.01 -8.97
N GLU A 363 -5.49 -23.76 -10.01
CA GLU A 363 -6.83 -24.34 -10.14
C GLU A 363 -6.77 -25.85 -10.38
N LYS A 364 -7.85 -26.52 -10.00
CA LYS A 364 -8.07 -27.94 -10.28
C LYS A 364 -8.32 -28.19 -11.78
N THR A 365 -8.40 -29.46 -12.18
CA THR A 365 -8.80 -29.83 -13.55
C THR A 365 -10.26 -29.49 -13.83
N SER A 366 -10.65 -29.38 -15.10
CA SER A 366 -12.03 -29.05 -15.48
C SER A 366 -13.06 -29.99 -14.83
N ASP A 367 -12.77 -31.29 -14.78
CA ASP A 367 -13.67 -32.30 -14.20
C ASP A 367 -13.83 -32.14 -12.69
N GLU A 368 -12.76 -31.77 -11.99
CA GLU A 368 -12.79 -31.49 -10.56
C GLU A 368 -13.55 -30.19 -10.25
N VAL A 369 -13.43 -29.16 -11.10
CA VAL A 369 -14.23 -27.93 -10.96
C VAL A 369 -15.71 -28.21 -11.23
N LYS A 370 -16.05 -29.02 -12.24
CA LYS A 370 -17.43 -29.47 -12.48
C LYS A 370 -18.02 -30.22 -11.28
N THR A 371 -17.23 -31.11 -10.69
CA THR A 371 -17.63 -31.87 -9.50
C THR A 371 -17.87 -30.91 -8.33
N PHE A 372 -16.99 -29.93 -8.13
CA PHE A 372 -17.14 -28.90 -7.10
C PHE A 372 -18.44 -28.09 -7.27
N LEU A 373 -18.73 -27.64 -8.49
CA LEU A 373 -19.98 -26.91 -8.78
C LEU A 373 -21.22 -27.75 -8.49
N ALA A 374 -21.19 -29.03 -8.87
CA ALA A 374 -22.29 -29.95 -8.62
C ALA A 374 -22.48 -30.27 -7.12
N GLU A 375 -21.40 -30.43 -6.35
CA GLU A 375 -21.44 -30.67 -4.89
C GLU A 375 -22.02 -29.49 -4.11
N HIS A 376 -21.80 -28.27 -4.60
CA HIS A 376 -22.27 -27.04 -3.99
C HIS A 376 -23.56 -26.47 -4.62
N GLU A 377 -24.18 -27.22 -5.55
CA GLU A 377 -25.45 -26.88 -6.21
C GLU A 377 -25.42 -25.53 -6.96
N TYR A 378 -24.27 -25.13 -7.49
CA TYR A 378 -24.15 -23.92 -8.32
C TYR A 378 -24.55 -24.21 -9.76
N THR A 379 -25.58 -23.52 -10.26
CA THR A 379 -26.17 -23.72 -11.59
C THR A 379 -25.86 -22.61 -12.58
N PHE A 380 -25.38 -21.45 -12.13
CA PHE A 380 -24.97 -20.38 -13.04
C PHE A 380 -23.83 -20.84 -13.97
N PRO A 381 -23.79 -20.43 -15.26
CA PRO A 381 -22.79 -20.91 -16.20
C PRO A 381 -21.37 -20.48 -15.80
N VAL A 382 -20.47 -21.45 -15.69
CA VAL A 382 -19.04 -21.27 -15.45
C VAL A 382 -18.27 -21.77 -16.65
N VAL A 383 -17.71 -20.83 -17.41
CA VAL A 383 -16.90 -21.09 -18.60
C VAL A 383 -15.43 -21.37 -18.24
N PHE A 384 -14.81 -22.31 -18.95
CA PHE A 384 -13.44 -22.72 -18.70
C PHE A 384 -12.44 -22.12 -19.68
N ASP A 385 -11.56 -21.27 -19.15
CA ASP A 385 -10.41 -20.73 -19.88
C ASP A 385 -9.23 -21.71 -19.84
N ILE A 386 -9.30 -22.74 -20.69
CA ILE A 386 -8.33 -23.84 -20.78
C ILE A 386 -6.92 -23.35 -21.15
N ASP A 387 -6.85 -22.32 -21.99
CA ASP A 387 -5.61 -21.80 -22.55
C ASP A 387 -5.06 -20.63 -21.71
N GLY A 388 -5.87 -20.04 -20.82
CA GLY A 388 -5.51 -18.89 -19.98
C GLY A 388 -5.61 -17.54 -20.70
N ALA A 389 -6.08 -17.52 -21.95
CA ALA A 389 -6.08 -16.34 -22.80
C ALA A 389 -7.06 -15.26 -22.29
N VAL A 390 -8.24 -15.66 -21.80
CA VAL A 390 -9.24 -14.72 -21.29
C VAL A 390 -8.78 -14.07 -19.99
N PHE A 391 -8.14 -14.84 -19.10
CA PHE A 391 -7.50 -14.29 -17.90
C PHE A 391 -6.39 -13.28 -18.22
N GLU A 392 -5.61 -13.52 -19.29
CA GLU A 392 -4.57 -12.60 -19.75
C GLU A 392 -5.15 -11.34 -20.41
N ASP A 393 -6.14 -11.48 -21.29
CA ASP A 393 -6.78 -10.37 -22.00
C ASP A 393 -7.46 -9.39 -21.04
N TYR A 394 -8.14 -9.92 -20.01
CA TYR A 394 -8.74 -9.12 -18.94
C TYR A 394 -7.75 -8.70 -17.85
N LEU A 395 -6.46 -9.03 -17.98
CA LEU A 395 -5.37 -8.65 -17.07
C LEU A 395 -5.65 -9.03 -15.60
N ILE A 396 -6.21 -10.22 -15.37
CA ILE A 396 -6.63 -10.68 -14.04
C ILE A 396 -5.41 -10.94 -13.16
N ARG A 397 -5.28 -10.17 -12.08
CA ARG A 397 -4.16 -10.25 -11.12
C ARG A 397 -4.59 -10.65 -9.71
N SER A 398 -5.88 -10.66 -9.44
CA SER A 398 -6.49 -10.99 -8.16
C SER A 398 -7.82 -11.70 -8.38
N LEU A 399 -8.17 -12.60 -7.47
CA LEU A 399 -9.47 -13.27 -7.46
C LEU A 399 -10.17 -13.00 -6.12
N PRO A 400 -11.51 -12.81 -6.11
CA PRO A 400 -12.34 -12.67 -7.30
C PRO A 400 -12.12 -11.30 -7.98
N THR A 401 -12.49 -11.20 -9.25
CA THR A 401 -12.62 -9.90 -9.94
C THR A 401 -13.86 -9.95 -10.83
N THR A 402 -14.75 -8.97 -10.70
CA THR A 402 -15.98 -8.91 -11.47
C THR A 402 -15.93 -7.76 -12.46
N PHE A 403 -16.24 -8.04 -13.73
CA PHE A 403 -16.42 -7.05 -14.78
C PHE A 403 -17.90 -6.88 -15.10
N MET A 404 -18.30 -5.63 -15.29
CA MET A 404 -19.62 -5.28 -15.81
C MET A 404 -19.48 -4.84 -17.25
N ILE A 405 -20.26 -5.47 -18.12
CA ILE A 405 -20.29 -5.18 -19.55
C ILE A 405 -21.67 -4.64 -19.88
N ASP A 406 -21.70 -3.48 -20.53
CA ASP A 406 -22.93 -2.82 -20.95
C ASP A 406 -23.59 -3.52 -22.15
N THR A 407 -24.80 -3.09 -22.50
CA THR A 407 -25.59 -3.67 -23.60
C THR A 407 -24.92 -3.51 -24.97
N ASP A 408 -24.01 -2.55 -25.12
CA ASP A 408 -23.22 -2.35 -26.35
C ASP A 408 -22.03 -3.32 -26.46
N GLY A 409 -21.71 -4.05 -25.39
CA GLY A 409 -20.57 -4.95 -25.29
C GLY A 409 -19.27 -4.24 -24.88
N ASN A 410 -19.36 -3.09 -24.23
CA ASN A 410 -18.22 -2.37 -23.68
C ASN A 410 -18.10 -2.60 -22.17
N ILE A 411 -16.88 -2.53 -21.65
CA ILE A 411 -16.61 -2.61 -20.22
C ILE A 411 -17.09 -1.30 -19.57
N TYR A 412 -18.15 -1.41 -18.77
CA TYR A 412 -18.65 -0.31 -17.93
C TYR A 412 -17.70 -0.05 -16.76
N GLY A 413 -17.23 -1.13 -16.13
CA GLY A 413 -16.28 -1.07 -15.03
C GLY A 413 -15.88 -2.47 -14.53
N TYR A 414 -14.97 -2.50 -13.56
CA TYR A 414 -14.60 -3.73 -12.87
C TYR A 414 -14.37 -3.47 -11.38
N VAL A 415 -14.59 -4.50 -10.57
CA VAL A 415 -14.34 -4.47 -9.13
C VAL A 415 -13.46 -5.66 -8.76
N PRO A 416 -12.22 -5.42 -8.27
CA PRO A 416 -11.39 -6.47 -7.71
C PRO A 416 -11.81 -6.76 -6.25
N GLY A 417 -11.82 -8.04 -5.87
CA GLY A 417 -12.14 -8.49 -4.51
C GLY A 417 -13.61 -8.89 -4.33
N GLY A 418 -13.91 -9.33 -3.09
CA GLY A 418 -15.22 -9.83 -2.66
C GLY A 418 -16.34 -8.78 -2.73
N LEU A 419 -17.54 -9.19 -3.12
CA LEU A 419 -18.75 -8.40 -3.28
C LEU A 419 -19.87 -9.00 -2.43
N THR A 420 -20.64 -8.14 -1.78
CA THR A 420 -21.90 -8.53 -1.14
C THR A 420 -23.04 -8.52 -2.16
N LYS A 421 -24.14 -9.24 -1.88
CA LYS A 421 -25.34 -9.25 -2.74
C LYS A 421 -25.82 -7.83 -3.08
N GLU A 422 -25.87 -6.94 -2.08
CA GLU A 422 -26.30 -5.55 -2.25
C GLU A 422 -25.41 -4.76 -3.20
N MET A 423 -24.09 -4.96 -3.12
CA MET A 423 -23.13 -4.33 -4.04
C MET A 423 -23.33 -4.82 -5.47
N MET A 424 -23.52 -6.13 -5.65
CA MET A 424 -23.78 -6.72 -6.98
C MET A 424 -25.04 -6.10 -7.61
N VAL A 425 -26.15 -6.05 -6.86
CA VAL A 425 -27.42 -5.44 -7.34
C VAL A 425 -27.23 -3.97 -7.70
N ASN A 426 -26.56 -3.19 -6.86
CA ASN A 426 -26.33 -1.77 -7.13
C ASN A 426 -25.50 -1.55 -8.40
N ILE A 427 -24.44 -2.33 -8.58
CA ILE A 427 -23.58 -2.25 -9.77
C ILE A 427 -24.33 -2.70 -11.04
N ILE A 428 -25.16 -3.74 -10.95
CA ILE A 428 -26.03 -4.18 -12.06
C ILE A 428 -27.00 -3.07 -12.45
N ASN A 429 -27.71 -2.48 -11.48
CA ASN A 429 -28.67 -1.41 -11.74
C ASN A 429 -28.00 -0.18 -12.36
N GLN A 430 -26.85 0.26 -11.83
CA GLN A 430 -26.09 1.37 -12.41
C GLN A 430 -25.68 1.07 -13.86
N THR A 431 -25.24 -0.16 -14.14
CA THR A 431 -24.86 -0.55 -15.50
C THR A 431 -26.08 -0.54 -16.42
N GLN A 432 -27.24 -1.02 -15.96
CA GLN A 432 -28.48 -1.00 -16.73
C GLN A 432 -29.00 0.41 -17.00
N GLU A 433 -28.98 1.31 -16.00
CA GLU A 433 -29.41 2.71 -16.13
C GLU A 433 -28.55 3.48 -17.13
N ASP A 434 -27.23 3.29 -17.10
CA ASP A 434 -26.28 3.95 -18.02
C ASP A 434 -26.20 3.32 -19.42
N SER A 435 -26.87 2.18 -19.61
CA SER A 435 -26.97 1.45 -20.89
C SER A 435 -28.27 1.72 -21.66
N GLN A 436 -29.23 2.43 -21.05
CA GLN A 436 -30.48 2.88 -21.66
C GLN A 436 -30.35 4.33 -22.16
#